data_AF-A0A7C3R7Q0-F1
#
_entry.id   AF-A0A7C3R7Q0-F1
#
_cell.length_a   1.000
_cell.length_b   1.000
_cell.length_c   1.000
_cell.angle_alpha   90.00
_cell.angle_beta   90.00
_cell.angle_gamma   90.00
#
_symmetry.space_group_name_H-M   'P 1'
#
loop_
_entity.id
_entity.type
_entity.pdbx_description
1 polymer ?
#
loop_
_entity_poly.entity_id
_entity_poly.type
_entity_poly.pdbx_seq_one_letter_code
_entity_poly.pdbx_strand_id
1 'polypeptide(L)'
;MSDKKFYRVVSRMDGFPYGGRYFDDIEIVWFYSERRESPLVNYEEIIENYREKKQKNSTEKLESYIDELFALHEATRLKKFLDQHFKDIVTEIREVDSIPTELDVTPLKDIPVGGGIDFYLLWKEDKYPLSFKVEGIFDIRPVWRRTTQKRWKIELALSDLDLYELPSLTVADRSIYVLDPGKMGGDFLVVSTDDEVERVLREKGFQLEEIPGKLYKLSFKGDDKPQV
;
A
#
# COMPACT_ATOMS: atom_id res chain seq x y z
N MET A 1 -12.58 6.81 37.65
CA MET A 1 -12.21 7.26 36.29
C MET A 1 -13.13 6.52 35.34
N SER A 2 -13.80 7.23 34.43
CA SER A 2 -14.68 6.57 33.44
C SER A 2 -13.80 5.70 32.53
N ASP A 3 -14.13 4.42 32.37
CA ASP A 3 -13.51 3.49 31.39
C ASP A 3 -13.84 3.93 29.96
N LYS A 4 -13.30 5.07 29.54
CA LYS A 4 -13.42 5.51 28.15
C LYS A 4 -12.40 4.75 27.33
N LYS A 5 -12.89 3.75 26.59
CA LYS A 5 -12.11 2.90 25.70
C LYS A 5 -11.96 3.55 24.34
N PHE A 6 -10.74 3.51 23.83
CA PHE A 6 -10.40 3.93 22.48
C PHE A 6 -9.98 2.73 21.64
N TYR A 7 -10.11 2.85 20.33
CA TYR A 7 -9.85 1.75 19.43
C TYR A 7 -8.96 2.19 18.27
N ARG A 8 -8.06 1.28 17.87
CA ARG A 8 -7.33 1.33 16.60
C ARG A 8 -7.98 0.33 15.63
N VAL A 9 -8.04 0.71 14.37
CA VAL A 9 -8.42 -0.20 13.28
C VAL A 9 -7.17 -0.50 12.48
N VAL A 10 -6.85 -1.78 12.33
CA VAL A 10 -5.67 -2.25 11.62
C VAL A 10 -6.13 -3.20 10.54
N SER A 11 -5.55 -3.14 9.35
CA SER A 11 -5.83 -4.09 8.28
C SER A 11 -4.57 -4.71 7.75
N ARG A 12 -4.67 -5.97 7.31
CA ARG A 12 -3.67 -6.62 6.47
C ARG A 12 -4.25 -6.87 5.10
N MET A 13 -3.50 -6.55 4.06
CA MET A 13 -3.95 -6.66 2.68
C MET A 13 -2.88 -7.32 1.81
N ASP A 14 -3.33 -8.26 1.00
CA ASP A 14 -2.55 -8.83 -0.10
C ASP A 14 -2.84 -8.11 -1.41
N GLY A 15 -1.87 -8.11 -2.34
CA GLY A 15 -2.00 -7.40 -3.60
C GLY A 15 -2.21 -5.88 -3.44
N PHE A 16 -1.60 -5.26 -2.43
CA PHE A 16 -1.70 -3.82 -2.17
C PHE A 16 -0.91 -3.03 -3.25
N PRO A 17 -1.57 -2.14 -4.02
CA PRO A 17 -0.92 -1.39 -5.10
C PRO A 17 -0.12 -0.20 -4.56
N TYR A 18 1.16 -0.09 -4.92
CA TYR A 18 2.00 1.06 -4.61
C TYR A 18 3.16 1.22 -5.60
N GLY A 19 3.37 2.43 -6.13
CA GLY A 19 4.50 2.72 -7.03
C GLY A 19 4.61 1.78 -8.25
N GLY A 20 3.48 1.47 -8.89
CA GLY A 20 3.41 0.57 -10.04
C GLY A 20 3.56 -0.93 -9.73
N ARG A 21 3.63 -1.31 -8.45
CA ARG A 21 3.81 -2.70 -8.01
C ARG A 21 2.71 -3.13 -7.04
N TYR A 22 2.63 -4.42 -6.80
CA TYR A 22 1.72 -5.02 -5.83
C TYR A 22 2.52 -5.69 -4.71
N PHE A 23 2.08 -5.50 -3.46
CA PHE A 23 2.73 -6.04 -2.27
C PHE A 23 1.76 -6.84 -1.43
N ASP A 24 2.23 -7.98 -0.93
CA ASP A 24 1.48 -8.83 -0.03
C ASP A 24 1.86 -8.55 1.43
N ASP A 25 1.01 -8.97 2.36
CA ASP A 25 1.20 -8.82 3.81
C ASP A 25 1.45 -7.35 4.24
N ILE A 26 0.74 -6.41 3.59
CA ILE A 26 0.82 -4.99 3.95
C ILE A 26 -0.11 -4.71 5.13
N GLU A 27 0.49 -4.31 6.25
CA GLU A 27 -0.26 -3.78 7.40
C GLU A 27 -0.54 -2.28 7.21
N ILE A 28 -1.80 -1.92 7.33
CA ILE A 28 -2.30 -0.54 7.27
C ILE A 28 -2.90 -0.19 8.63
N VAL A 29 -2.40 0.87 9.26
CA VAL A 29 -2.95 1.40 10.51
C VAL A 29 -3.82 2.60 10.18
N TRP A 30 -5.13 2.45 10.38
CA TRP A 30 -6.11 3.49 10.08
C TRP A 30 -6.23 4.49 11.22
N PHE A 31 -6.44 5.75 10.87
CA PHE A 31 -6.63 6.85 11.82
C PHE A 31 -7.66 7.86 11.31
N TYR A 32 -8.30 8.53 12.25
CA TYR A 32 -9.17 9.67 11.97
C TYR A 32 -8.31 10.85 11.51
N SER A 33 -8.45 11.29 10.26
CA SER A 33 -7.46 12.21 9.66
C SER A 33 -7.74 13.69 9.87
N GLU A 34 -8.98 14.06 10.19
CA GLU A 34 -9.37 15.45 10.41
C GLU A 34 -9.47 15.81 11.88
N ARG A 35 -9.32 17.10 12.18
CA ARG A 35 -9.64 17.60 13.51
C ARG A 35 -11.13 17.41 13.77
N ARG A 36 -11.47 16.75 14.88
CA ARG A 36 -12.85 16.57 15.30
C ARG A 36 -13.45 17.92 15.70
N GLU A 37 -14.70 18.16 15.32
CA GLU A 37 -15.45 19.34 15.79
C GLU A 37 -15.65 19.30 17.32
N SER A 38 -15.77 18.10 17.87
CA SER A 38 -15.80 17.85 19.31
C SER A 38 -14.91 16.65 19.63
N PRO A 39 -13.99 16.76 20.58
CA PRO A 39 -13.09 15.66 20.93
C PRO A 39 -13.90 14.49 21.48
N LEU A 40 -13.41 13.26 21.25
CA LEU A 40 -14.05 12.04 21.77
C LEU A 40 -14.22 12.08 23.29
N VAL A 41 -13.30 12.77 23.97
CA VAL A 41 -13.27 12.90 25.42
C VAL A 41 -12.79 14.28 25.83
N ASN A 42 -13.07 14.65 27.07
CA ASN A 42 -12.40 15.78 27.68
C ASN A 42 -10.95 15.38 28.01
N TYR A 43 -9.98 16.09 27.45
CA TYR A 43 -8.56 15.81 27.66
C TYR A 43 -8.13 15.89 29.13
N GLU A 44 -8.78 16.73 29.93
CA GLU A 44 -8.51 16.82 31.38
C GLU A 44 -8.82 15.53 32.14
N GLU A 45 -9.68 14.66 31.59
CA GLU A 45 -10.04 13.39 32.23
C GLU A 45 -9.03 12.28 31.98
N ILE A 46 -8.21 12.40 30.93
CA ILE A 46 -7.31 11.33 30.47
C ILE A 46 -5.83 11.73 30.40
N ILE A 47 -5.52 13.03 30.28
CA ILE A 47 -4.15 13.53 30.28
C ILE A 47 -3.81 14.04 31.67
N GLU A 48 -2.86 13.39 32.32
CA GLU A 48 -2.36 13.81 33.62
C GLU A 48 -1.70 15.20 33.54
N ASN A 49 -2.03 16.07 34.51
CA ASN A 49 -1.57 17.46 34.60
C ASN A 49 -1.85 18.27 33.32
N TYR A 50 -2.96 17.98 32.64
CA TYR A 50 -3.32 18.61 31.36
C TYR A 50 -3.22 20.14 31.38
N ARG A 51 -3.81 20.81 32.38
CA ARG A 51 -3.81 22.28 32.46
C ARG A 51 -2.41 22.87 32.50
N GLU A 52 -1.52 22.27 33.28
CA GLU A 52 -0.12 22.71 33.40
C GLU A 52 0.66 22.46 32.11
N LYS A 53 0.46 21.30 31.47
CA LYS A 53 1.07 20.97 30.18
C LYS A 53 0.54 21.86 29.05
N LYS A 54 -0.74 22.23 29.09
CA LYS A 54 -1.39 23.09 28.10
C LYS A 54 -0.83 24.51 28.12
N GLN A 55 -0.56 25.07 29.31
CA GLN A 55 0.08 26.38 29.46
C GLN A 55 1.50 26.42 28.85
N LYS A 56 2.18 25.27 28.77
CA LYS A 56 3.51 25.12 28.17
C LYS A 56 3.46 24.69 26.69
N ASN A 57 2.27 24.72 26.05
CA ASN A 57 2.04 24.26 24.68
C ASN A 57 2.54 22.84 24.40
N SER A 58 2.58 21.99 25.42
CA SER A 58 3.20 20.67 25.31
C SER A 58 2.20 19.56 24.98
N THR A 59 0.89 19.83 25.01
CA THR A 59 -0.15 18.79 24.87
C THR A 59 -0.60 18.51 23.44
N GLU A 60 -0.21 19.32 22.46
CA GLU A 60 -0.76 19.26 21.09
C GLU A 60 -0.59 17.88 20.43
N LYS A 61 0.60 17.27 20.60
CA LYS A 61 0.87 15.92 20.08
C LYS A 61 -0.01 14.86 20.76
N LEU A 62 -0.25 15.00 22.06
CA LEU A 62 -1.04 14.04 22.81
C LEU A 62 -2.53 14.17 22.48
N GLU A 63 -3.05 15.40 22.41
CA GLU A 63 -4.41 15.69 21.92
C GLU A 63 -4.60 15.12 20.51
N SER A 64 -3.65 15.37 19.61
CA SER A 64 -3.71 14.84 18.23
C SER A 64 -3.66 13.31 18.19
N TYR A 65 -2.83 12.67 19.02
CA TYR A 65 -2.78 11.20 19.11
C TYR A 65 -4.14 10.63 19.54
N ILE A 66 -4.81 11.27 20.50
CA ILE A 66 -6.14 10.85 20.98
C ILE A 66 -7.20 11.08 19.90
N ASP A 67 -7.15 12.21 19.21
CA ASP A 67 -8.12 12.57 18.16
C ASP A 67 -8.09 11.59 16.97
N GLU A 68 -6.93 11.00 16.68
CA GLU A 68 -6.74 9.97 15.64
C GLU A 68 -7.39 8.63 15.97
N LEU A 69 -7.71 8.38 17.25
CA LEU A 69 -8.34 7.15 17.70
C LEU A 69 -9.84 7.15 17.38
N PHE A 70 -10.43 5.95 17.40
CA PHE A 70 -11.84 5.76 17.15
C PHE A 70 -12.60 5.43 18.43
N ALA A 71 -13.84 5.90 18.50
CA ALA A 71 -14.85 5.25 19.34
C ALA A 71 -15.27 3.90 18.72
N LEU A 72 -15.78 2.97 19.54
CA LEU A 72 -16.13 1.62 19.08
C LEU A 72 -17.07 1.63 17.86
N HIS A 73 -18.07 2.50 17.87
CA HIS A 73 -19.06 2.60 16.80
C HIS A 73 -18.48 3.20 15.50
N GLU A 74 -17.44 4.02 15.58
CA GLU A 74 -16.68 4.51 14.42
C GLU A 74 -15.81 3.38 13.87
N ALA A 75 -15.06 2.71 14.74
CA ALA A 75 -14.20 1.58 14.39
C ALA A 75 -15.00 0.44 13.72
N THR A 76 -16.20 0.14 14.23
CA THR A 76 -17.09 -0.88 13.66
C THR A 76 -17.61 -0.49 12.28
N ARG A 77 -17.97 0.78 12.08
CA ARG A 77 -18.41 1.28 10.77
C ARG A 77 -17.27 1.26 9.76
N LEU A 78 -16.07 1.67 10.17
CA LEU A 78 -14.88 1.62 9.34
C LEU A 78 -14.52 0.18 8.96
N LYS A 79 -14.45 -0.74 9.92
CA LYS A 79 -14.19 -2.16 9.64
C LYS A 79 -15.20 -2.73 8.65
N LYS A 80 -16.50 -2.49 8.88
CA LYS A 80 -17.55 -2.97 7.96
C LYS A 80 -17.35 -2.44 6.54
N PHE A 81 -16.99 -1.17 6.38
CA PHE A 81 -16.71 -0.60 5.07
C PHE A 81 -15.50 -1.27 4.41
N LEU A 82 -14.38 -1.42 5.14
CA LEU A 82 -13.16 -2.04 4.64
C LEU A 82 -13.39 -3.49 4.19
N ASP A 83 -14.03 -4.31 5.03
CA ASP A 83 -14.36 -5.71 4.73
C ASP A 83 -15.27 -5.87 3.50
N GLN A 84 -16.07 -4.85 3.17
CA GLN A 84 -16.97 -4.85 2.01
C GLN A 84 -16.29 -4.30 0.75
N HIS A 85 -15.39 -3.35 0.91
CA HIS A 85 -14.76 -2.61 -0.18
C HIS A 85 -13.58 -3.38 -0.78
N PHE A 86 -12.78 -4.04 0.05
CA PHE A 86 -11.63 -4.82 -0.38
C PHE A 86 -11.90 -6.32 -0.23
N LYS A 87 -11.62 -7.10 -1.28
CA LYS A 87 -11.89 -8.55 -1.29
C LYS A 87 -10.92 -9.34 -0.42
N ASP A 88 -9.66 -8.93 -0.40
CA ASP A 88 -8.55 -9.68 0.20
C ASP A 88 -7.93 -8.91 1.38
N ILE A 89 -8.80 -8.26 2.17
CA ILE A 89 -8.41 -7.54 3.39
C ILE A 89 -8.84 -8.31 4.63
N VAL A 90 -7.98 -8.30 5.65
CA VAL A 90 -8.32 -8.75 6.99
C VAL A 90 -8.22 -7.57 7.94
N THR A 91 -9.36 -7.07 8.41
CA THR A 91 -9.42 -5.93 9.33
C THR A 91 -9.70 -6.35 10.76
N GLU A 92 -8.95 -5.81 11.71
CA GLU A 92 -9.10 -6.00 13.15
C GLU A 92 -9.38 -4.68 13.86
N ILE A 93 -10.18 -4.74 14.93
CA ILE A 93 -10.36 -3.64 15.88
C ILE A 93 -9.59 -4.01 17.15
N ARG A 94 -8.67 -3.14 17.56
CA ARG A 94 -7.84 -3.33 18.76
C ARG A 94 -8.20 -2.25 19.78
N GLU A 95 -8.52 -2.66 21.00
CA GLU A 95 -8.66 -1.73 22.12
C GLU A 95 -7.29 -1.13 22.46
N VAL A 96 -7.25 0.16 22.78
CA VAL A 96 -6.03 0.84 23.24
C VAL A 96 -5.93 0.67 24.75
N ASP A 97 -4.94 -0.10 25.20
CA ASP A 97 -4.77 -0.47 26.61
C ASP A 97 -4.53 0.74 27.53
N SER A 98 -3.80 1.74 27.05
CA SER A 98 -3.57 2.99 27.78
C SER A 98 -3.24 4.14 26.83
N ILE A 99 -3.63 5.34 27.24
CA ILE A 99 -3.15 6.56 26.60
C ILE A 99 -1.77 6.88 27.18
N PRO A 100 -0.76 7.12 26.34
CA PRO A 100 0.57 7.48 26.82
C PRO A 100 0.53 8.71 27.73
N THR A 101 1.19 8.62 28.88
CA THR A 101 1.23 9.70 29.88
C THR A 101 2.31 10.74 29.58
N GLU A 102 3.34 10.32 28.85
CA GLU A 102 4.45 11.15 28.40
C GLU A 102 4.19 11.80 27.05
N LEU A 103 4.88 12.90 26.79
CA LEU A 103 4.76 13.70 25.58
C LEU A 103 5.47 13.07 24.35
N ASP A 104 6.07 11.90 24.53
CA ASP A 104 6.79 11.18 23.48
C ASP A 104 5.85 10.30 22.63
N VAL A 105 4.75 10.91 22.20
CA VAL A 105 3.87 10.32 21.18
C VAL A 105 3.99 11.11 19.90
N THR A 106 4.07 10.40 18.79
CA THR A 106 3.97 10.97 17.46
C THR A 106 2.63 10.54 16.87
N PRO A 107 1.69 11.47 16.66
CA PRO A 107 0.46 11.20 15.89
C PRO A 107 0.84 10.60 14.53
N LEU A 108 0.04 9.65 14.04
CA LEU A 108 0.32 8.98 12.76
C LEU A 108 0.36 9.95 11.59
N LYS A 109 -0.49 10.98 11.61
CA LYS A 109 -0.52 12.01 10.55
C LYS A 109 0.75 12.86 10.50
N ASP A 110 1.52 12.90 11.59
CA ASP A 110 2.76 13.67 11.71
C ASP A 110 4.01 12.81 11.36
N ILE A 111 3.82 11.52 11.04
CA ILE A 111 4.91 10.65 10.62
C ILE A 111 5.42 11.10 9.24
N PRO A 112 6.73 11.33 9.06
CA PRO A 112 7.29 11.67 7.77
C PRO A 112 7.12 10.51 6.78
N VAL A 113 6.47 10.80 5.65
CA VAL A 113 6.26 9.85 4.55
C VAL A 113 7.31 10.00 3.46
N GLY A 114 7.48 8.94 2.66
CA GLY A 114 8.47 8.81 1.60
C GLY A 114 9.30 7.53 1.73
N GLY A 115 9.91 7.10 0.62
CA GLY A 115 10.83 5.95 0.61
C GLY A 115 10.19 4.61 1.01
N GLY A 116 8.87 4.47 0.84
CA GLY A 116 8.10 3.26 1.14
C GLY A 116 7.21 3.33 2.39
N ILE A 117 7.22 4.44 3.12
CA ILE A 117 6.13 4.78 4.04
C ILE A 117 5.23 5.77 3.33
N ASP A 118 3.92 5.58 3.35
CA ASP A 118 2.98 6.56 2.80
C ASP A 118 1.60 6.46 3.44
N PHE A 119 0.71 7.36 3.05
CA PHE A 119 -0.69 7.39 3.46
C PHE A 119 -1.62 6.89 2.35
N TYR A 120 -2.55 6.03 2.73
CA TYR A 120 -3.72 5.65 1.95
C TYR A 120 -4.88 6.60 2.29
N LEU A 121 -5.28 7.43 1.33
CA LEU A 121 -6.35 8.41 1.52
C LEU A 121 -7.73 7.77 1.31
N LEU A 122 -8.19 6.96 2.27
CA LEU A 122 -9.43 6.18 2.15
C LEU A 122 -10.65 7.05 1.86
N TRP A 123 -10.69 8.27 2.41
CA TRP A 123 -11.79 9.22 2.19
C TRP A 123 -11.90 9.73 0.74
N LYS A 124 -10.88 9.53 -0.09
CA LYS A 124 -10.90 9.86 -1.53
C LYS A 124 -11.42 8.72 -2.41
N GLU A 125 -11.67 7.55 -1.83
CA GLU A 125 -12.22 6.42 -2.58
C GLU A 125 -13.61 6.71 -3.12
N ASP A 126 -13.88 6.14 -4.30
CA ASP A 126 -15.20 6.23 -4.90
C ASP A 126 -16.24 5.62 -3.97
N LYS A 127 -17.32 6.37 -3.74
CA LYS A 127 -18.45 5.98 -2.88
C LYS A 127 -18.08 5.79 -1.39
N TYR A 128 -17.06 6.49 -0.89
CA TYR A 128 -16.73 6.51 0.53
C TYR A 128 -17.95 6.92 1.40
N PRO A 129 -18.44 6.05 2.31
CA PRO A 129 -19.76 6.23 2.93
C PRO A 129 -19.72 6.86 4.34
N LEU A 130 -18.53 7.06 4.91
CA LEU A 130 -18.41 7.49 6.31
C LEU A 130 -18.50 9.01 6.41
N SER A 131 -19.12 9.50 7.49
CA SER A 131 -19.29 10.93 7.77
C SER A 131 -18.02 11.61 8.29
N PHE A 132 -16.90 10.90 8.34
CA PHE A 132 -15.62 11.37 8.83
C PHE A 132 -14.51 10.86 7.92
N LYS A 133 -13.42 11.63 7.81
CA LYS A 133 -12.29 11.23 6.96
C LYS A 133 -11.35 10.29 7.68
N VAL A 134 -10.95 9.24 6.97
CA VAL A 134 -10.04 8.21 7.44
C VAL A 134 -8.87 8.14 6.46
N GLU A 135 -7.68 8.03 7.04
CA GLU A 135 -6.45 7.75 6.31
C GLU A 135 -5.77 6.54 6.95
N GLY A 136 -4.95 5.84 6.19
CA GLY A 136 -4.20 4.68 6.67
C GLY A 136 -2.72 4.90 6.44
N ILE A 137 -1.89 4.74 7.45
CA ILE A 137 -0.44 4.71 7.26
C ILE A 137 0.00 3.27 7.01
N PHE A 138 0.92 3.07 6.07
CA PHE A 138 1.51 1.78 5.76
C PHE A 138 3.01 1.90 5.52
N ASP A 139 3.73 0.80 5.66
CA ASP A 139 5.16 0.70 5.38
C ASP A 139 5.46 -0.54 4.53
N ILE A 140 5.78 -0.33 3.26
CA ILE A 140 6.15 -1.39 2.32
C ILE A 140 7.61 -1.83 2.46
N ARG A 141 8.48 -1.10 3.18
CA ARG A 141 9.92 -1.38 3.23
C ARG A 141 10.25 -2.79 3.76
N PRO A 142 9.56 -3.34 4.78
CA PRO A 142 9.83 -4.68 5.27
C PRO A 142 9.60 -5.75 4.21
N VAL A 143 8.51 -5.64 3.43
CA VAL A 143 8.19 -6.60 2.37
C VAL A 143 8.90 -6.32 1.07
N TRP A 144 9.21 -5.06 0.75
CA TRP A 144 10.07 -4.67 -0.36
C TRP A 144 11.45 -5.33 -0.22
N ARG A 145 12.02 -5.36 0.99
CA ARG A 145 13.30 -6.02 1.27
C ARG A 145 13.24 -7.54 1.13
N ARG A 146 12.10 -8.16 1.42
CA ARG A 146 11.86 -9.61 1.23
C ARG A 146 11.68 -9.96 -0.25
N THR A 147 10.97 -9.13 -1.00
CA THR A 147 10.79 -9.29 -2.46
C THR A 147 12.08 -8.98 -3.24
N THR A 148 12.89 -8.01 -2.79
CA THR A 148 14.20 -7.69 -3.41
C THR A 148 15.31 -8.72 -3.18
N GLN A 149 15.08 -9.79 -2.41
CA GLN A 149 15.98 -10.95 -2.38
C GLN A 149 15.76 -11.93 -3.54
N LYS A 150 14.72 -11.78 -4.37
CA LYS A 150 14.68 -12.37 -5.72
C LYS A 150 15.30 -11.37 -6.72
N ARG A 151 16.62 -11.22 -6.62
CA ARG A 151 17.42 -10.27 -7.41
C ARG A 151 17.80 -10.91 -8.75
N TRP A 152 17.04 -10.68 -9.82
CA TRP A 152 17.51 -10.95 -11.19
C TRP A 152 18.10 -9.65 -11.76
N LYS A 153 19.40 -9.66 -12.06
CA LYS A 153 20.18 -8.46 -12.44
C LYS A 153 20.47 -8.47 -13.94
N ILE A 154 20.00 -7.47 -14.70
CA ILE A 154 20.54 -7.10 -16.02
C ILE A 154 20.52 -5.57 -16.20
N GLU A 155 21.57 -5.02 -16.82
CA GLU A 155 21.81 -3.58 -17.07
C GLU A 155 21.76 -3.28 -18.59
N LEU A 156 21.13 -2.16 -18.97
CA LEU A 156 21.07 -1.60 -20.33
C LEU A 156 20.89 -0.07 -20.24
N ALA A 157 21.25 0.66 -21.30
CA ALA A 157 21.37 2.13 -21.29
C ALA A 157 21.10 2.79 -22.66
N LEU A 158 20.56 4.02 -22.78
CA LEU A 158 20.06 4.96 -21.74
C LEU A 158 19.26 6.19 -22.25
N SER A 159 18.96 6.41 -23.55
CA SER A 159 18.59 7.77 -24.00
C SER A 159 17.11 8.13 -24.15
N ASP A 160 16.17 7.20 -24.32
CA ASP A 160 14.83 7.58 -24.84
C ASP A 160 13.61 6.92 -24.17
N LEU A 161 13.79 6.28 -23.02
CA LEU A 161 12.70 5.68 -22.24
C LEU A 161 12.99 5.90 -20.74
N ASP A 162 12.04 6.40 -19.95
CA ASP A 162 12.14 6.36 -18.48
C ASP A 162 11.91 4.90 -18.01
N LEU A 163 12.94 4.08 -18.22
CA LEU A 163 13.01 2.62 -18.10
C LEU A 163 12.96 2.08 -16.67
N TYR A 164 12.69 2.92 -15.66
CA TYR A 164 12.84 2.55 -14.24
C TYR A 164 11.74 1.66 -13.66
N GLU A 165 10.67 1.39 -14.42
CA GLU A 165 9.46 0.72 -13.87
C GLU A 165 9.07 -0.60 -14.54
N LEU A 166 9.79 -1.08 -15.57
CA LEU A 166 9.32 -2.25 -16.34
C LEU A 166 10.04 -3.57 -15.99
N PRO A 167 9.30 -4.68 -15.79
CA PRO A 167 9.89 -6.01 -15.59
C PRO A 167 10.56 -6.55 -16.87
N SER A 168 11.52 -7.47 -16.73
CA SER A 168 12.23 -8.10 -17.85
C SER A 168 12.25 -9.63 -17.74
N LEU A 169 12.29 -10.30 -18.90
CA LEU A 169 12.33 -11.75 -19.07
C LEU A 169 13.64 -12.15 -19.76
N THR A 170 14.36 -13.14 -19.23
CA THR A 170 15.58 -13.67 -19.86
C THR A 170 15.26 -14.92 -20.68
N VAL A 171 15.62 -14.91 -21.96
CA VAL A 171 15.49 -16.08 -22.85
C VAL A 171 16.86 -16.42 -23.43
N ALA A 172 17.33 -17.64 -23.14
CA ALA A 172 18.71 -18.08 -23.38
C ALA A 172 19.73 -17.15 -22.71
N ASP A 173 20.42 -16.33 -23.49
CA ASP A 173 21.45 -15.37 -23.11
C ASP A 173 21.03 -13.91 -23.34
N ARG A 174 19.76 -13.65 -23.70
CA ARG A 174 19.24 -12.31 -24.01
C ARG A 174 18.11 -11.88 -23.09
N SER A 175 18.05 -10.56 -22.86
CA SER A 175 17.06 -9.92 -22.00
C SER A 175 16.01 -9.25 -22.86
N ILE A 176 14.75 -9.54 -22.57
CA ILE A 176 13.60 -9.01 -23.28
C ILE A 176 12.80 -8.19 -22.27
N TYR A 177 12.47 -6.95 -22.60
CA TYR A 177 11.62 -6.13 -21.75
C TYR A 177 10.16 -6.52 -21.94
N VAL A 178 9.49 -6.75 -20.82
CA VAL A 178 8.12 -7.25 -20.81
C VAL A 178 7.26 -6.32 -19.97
N LEU A 179 6.24 -5.73 -20.59
CA LEU A 179 5.17 -5.08 -19.87
C LEU A 179 4.25 -6.17 -19.30
N ASP A 180 4.19 -6.30 -17.96
CA ASP A 180 3.31 -7.21 -17.22
C ASP A 180 2.02 -6.46 -16.84
N PRO A 181 0.89 -6.68 -17.52
CA PRO A 181 -0.37 -6.04 -17.18
C PRO A 181 -1.03 -6.88 -16.08
N GLY A 182 -0.53 -6.74 -14.86
CA GLY A 182 -0.90 -7.55 -13.70
C GLY A 182 -2.36 -8.04 -13.68
N LYS A 183 -2.55 -9.32 -14.01
CA LYS A 183 -3.56 -10.27 -13.54
C LYS A 183 -3.41 -11.58 -14.32
N MET A 184 -3.67 -12.70 -13.64
CA MET A 184 -3.60 -14.05 -14.19
C MET A 184 -4.19 -14.17 -15.61
N GLY A 185 -3.34 -14.57 -16.57
CA GLY A 185 -3.73 -15.17 -17.84
C GLY A 185 -3.70 -14.23 -19.06
N GLY A 186 -2.77 -14.49 -19.97
CA GLY A 186 -3.00 -14.18 -21.39
C GLY A 186 -1.77 -13.77 -22.18
N ASP A 187 -1.35 -12.51 -22.03
CA ASP A 187 -0.59 -11.84 -23.09
C ASP A 187 0.48 -10.90 -22.52
N PHE A 188 1.70 -10.99 -23.05
CA PHE A 188 2.78 -10.06 -22.72
C PHE A 188 2.98 -9.05 -23.85
N LEU A 189 3.35 -7.81 -23.52
CA LEU A 189 3.80 -6.84 -24.52
C LEU A 189 5.34 -6.83 -24.51
N VAL A 190 5.91 -7.19 -25.65
CA VAL A 190 7.35 -7.28 -25.87
C VAL A 190 7.78 -6.23 -26.88
N VAL A 191 8.76 -5.42 -26.50
CA VAL A 191 9.47 -4.55 -27.45
C VAL A 191 10.67 -5.36 -27.93
N SER A 192 10.60 -5.92 -29.14
CA SER A 192 11.77 -6.54 -29.77
C SER A 192 12.40 -5.55 -30.75
N THR A 193 13.71 -5.37 -30.64
CA THR A 193 14.49 -4.51 -31.57
C THR A 193 15.33 -5.31 -32.56
N ASP A 194 15.27 -6.65 -32.57
CA ASP A 194 16.15 -7.52 -33.38
C ASP A 194 15.49 -8.85 -33.79
N ASP A 195 15.64 -9.23 -35.06
CA ASP A 195 15.06 -10.42 -35.72
C ASP A 195 15.50 -11.73 -35.03
N GLU A 196 16.65 -11.72 -34.39
CA GLU A 196 17.18 -12.89 -33.67
C GLU A 196 16.40 -13.20 -32.38
N VAL A 197 15.90 -12.18 -31.69
CA VAL A 197 15.08 -12.35 -30.48
C VAL A 197 13.73 -12.97 -30.82
N GLU A 198 13.15 -12.53 -31.94
CA GLU A 198 11.89 -13.09 -32.44
C GLU A 198 12.00 -14.58 -32.78
N ARG A 199 13.13 -14.98 -33.40
CA ARG A 199 13.40 -16.39 -33.73
C ARG A 199 13.41 -17.26 -32.47
N VAL A 200 14.14 -16.85 -31.44
CA VAL A 200 14.26 -17.61 -30.18
C VAL A 200 12.90 -17.72 -29.46
N LEU A 201 12.10 -16.66 -29.45
CA LEU A 201 10.75 -16.68 -28.87
C LEU A 201 9.84 -17.69 -29.60
N ARG A 202 9.87 -17.70 -30.94
CA ARG A 202 9.10 -18.66 -31.72
C ARG A 202 9.57 -20.11 -31.49
N GLU A 203 10.87 -20.35 -31.38
CA GLU A 203 11.44 -21.66 -31.05
C GLU A 203 11.01 -22.18 -29.67
N LYS A 204 10.76 -21.27 -28.72
CA LYS A 204 10.25 -21.58 -27.38
C LYS A 204 8.73 -21.72 -27.31
N GLY A 205 8.03 -21.66 -28.45
CA GLY A 205 6.58 -21.92 -28.54
C GLY A 205 5.70 -20.68 -28.37
N PHE A 206 6.29 -19.47 -28.35
CA PHE A 206 5.53 -18.24 -28.28
C PHE A 206 4.98 -17.83 -29.65
N GLN A 207 3.75 -17.31 -29.66
CA GLN A 207 3.20 -16.57 -30.79
C GLN A 207 3.49 -15.09 -30.65
N LEU A 208 3.97 -14.49 -31.74
CA LEU A 208 4.22 -13.06 -31.88
C LEU A 208 3.22 -12.49 -32.89
N GLU A 209 2.40 -11.55 -32.44
CA GLU A 209 1.56 -10.71 -33.30
C GLU A 209 2.13 -9.29 -33.31
N GLU A 210 2.50 -8.80 -34.49
CA GLU A 210 3.07 -7.46 -34.66
C GLU A 210 1.98 -6.39 -34.59
N ILE A 211 2.21 -5.38 -33.75
CA ILE A 211 1.41 -4.17 -33.60
C ILE A 211 2.22 -3.01 -34.23
N PRO A 212 1.56 -2.02 -34.87
CA PRO A 212 2.26 -0.89 -35.48
C PRO A 212 3.29 -0.25 -34.54
N GLY A 213 4.53 -0.10 -35.04
CA GLY A 213 5.63 0.47 -34.27
C GLY A 213 6.60 -0.54 -33.63
N LYS A 214 6.68 -1.78 -34.15
CA LYS A 214 7.57 -2.86 -33.65
C LYS A 214 7.27 -3.29 -32.21
N LEU A 215 5.99 -3.30 -31.86
CA LEU A 215 5.49 -3.85 -30.60
C LEU A 215 4.93 -5.25 -30.87
N TYR A 216 5.31 -6.24 -30.07
CA TYR A 216 4.81 -7.60 -30.24
C TYR A 216 3.92 -7.99 -29.07
N LYS A 217 2.74 -8.51 -29.39
CA LYS A 217 1.90 -9.23 -28.44
C LYS A 217 2.38 -10.69 -28.39
N LEU A 218 2.79 -11.13 -27.21
CA LEU A 218 3.31 -12.46 -26.93
C LEU A 218 2.21 -13.33 -26.30
N SER A 219 1.90 -14.47 -26.89
CA SER A 219 0.93 -15.44 -26.35
C SER A 219 1.50 -16.86 -26.36
N PHE A 220 1.06 -17.72 -25.44
CA PHE A 220 1.50 -19.12 -25.37
C PHE A 220 0.62 -20.00 -26.26
N LYS A 221 1.25 -20.93 -27.03
CA LYS A 221 0.50 -21.99 -27.70
C LYS A 221 0.35 -23.20 -26.77
N GLY A 222 -0.80 -23.30 -26.11
CA GLY A 222 -1.24 -24.51 -25.43
C GLY A 222 -1.48 -24.35 -23.93
N ASP A 223 -2.30 -25.24 -23.36
CA ASP A 223 -2.72 -25.25 -21.96
C ASP A 223 -1.59 -25.56 -20.95
N ASP A 224 -0.38 -25.83 -21.43
CA ASP A 224 0.78 -26.14 -20.60
C ASP A 224 1.38 -24.84 -20.02
N LYS A 225 0.80 -24.38 -18.92
CA LYS A 225 1.46 -23.44 -18.00
C LYS A 225 2.74 -24.10 -17.46
N PRO A 226 3.89 -23.42 -17.43
CA PRO A 226 5.05 -23.94 -16.71
C PRO A 226 4.69 -24.12 -15.23
N GLN A 227 4.83 -25.34 -14.72
CA GLN A 227 4.73 -25.61 -13.29
C GLN A 227 5.94 -24.99 -12.58
N VAL A 228 5.66 -24.31 -11.46
CA VAL A 228 6.52 -23.42 -10.68
C VAL A 228 7.81 -24.07 -10.19
#